data_AF-A0A3N6GJV3-F1
#
_entry.id   AF-A0A3N6GJV3-F1
#
_cell.length_a   1.000
_cell.length_b   1.000
_cell.length_c   1.000
_cell.angle_alpha   90.00
_cell.angle_beta   90.00
_cell.angle_gamma   90.00
#
_symmetry.space_group_name_H-M   'P 1'
#
loop_
_entity.id
_entity.type
_entity.pdbx_description
1 polymer ?
#
loop_
_entity_poly.entity_id
_entity_poly.type
_entity_poly.pdbx_seq_one_letter_code
_entity_poly.pdbx_strand_id
1 'polypeptide(L)'
;MGGRGPAVTASRVDVDSDQLGNDLVALVLTVVELLRQLMERQAIRRIDQGDLTERQVDEIGTTLMLLDQRMTELCEQHGVRPEDLNLDLGPLGTLLPRS
;
A
#
# COMPACT_ATOMS: atom_id res chain seq x y z
N MET A 1 -14.93 50.83 -21.57
CA MET A 1 -14.01 50.42 -20.47
C MET A 1 -14.86 50.23 -19.22
N GLY A 2 -14.99 49.07 -18.57
CA GLY A 2 -14.46 47.73 -18.82
C GLY A 2 -15.45 46.69 -18.27
N GLY A 3 -15.57 45.57 -18.98
CA GLY A 3 -16.40 44.43 -18.60
C GLY A 3 -15.71 43.60 -17.52
N ARG A 4 -16.43 43.31 -16.46
CA ARG A 4 -16.03 42.48 -15.33
C ARG A 4 -15.94 41.02 -15.79
N GLY A 5 -14.74 40.52 -16.02
CA GLY A 5 -14.52 39.10 -16.29
C GLY A 5 -14.87 38.26 -15.06
N PRO A 6 -15.49 37.07 -15.22
CA PRO A 6 -15.69 36.18 -14.09
C PRO A 6 -14.30 35.76 -13.59
N ALA A 7 -13.97 36.15 -12.36
CA ALA A 7 -12.85 35.57 -11.65
C ALA A 7 -13.20 34.09 -11.48
N VAL A 8 -12.57 33.23 -12.30
CA VAL A 8 -12.50 31.81 -12.02
C VAL A 8 -11.78 31.70 -10.68
N THR A 9 -12.56 31.54 -9.61
CA THR A 9 -12.03 31.09 -8.34
C THR A 9 -11.46 29.72 -8.63
N ALA A 10 -10.15 29.66 -8.90
CA ALA A 10 -9.39 28.45 -8.72
C ALA A 10 -9.69 28.04 -7.28
N SER A 11 -10.58 27.06 -7.13
CA SER A 11 -10.88 26.41 -5.87
C SER A 11 -9.53 25.90 -5.40
N ARG A 12 -8.90 26.68 -4.54
CA ARG A 12 -7.69 26.28 -3.85
C ARG A 12 -8.14 25.02 -3.14
N VAL A 13 -7.58 23.92 -3.61
CA VAL A 13 -7.79 22.56 -3.12
C VAL A 13 -7.32 22.60 -1.67
N ASP A 14 -8.20 23.06 -0.79
CA ASP A 14 -8.10 22.99 0.66
C ASP A 14 -8.44 21.54 1.00
N VAL A 15 -7.58 20.65 0.55
CA VAL A 15 -7.68 19.26 0.97
C VAL A 15 -7.15 19.27 2.38
N ASP A 16 -8.02 18.87 3.28
CA ASP A 16 -7.75 18.72 4.70
C ASP A 16 -6.37 18.08 4.87
N SER A 17 -5.41 18.84 5.40
CA SER A 17 -4.00 18.43 5.40
C SER A 17 -3.78 17.14 6.22
N ASP A 18 -4.63 16.92 7.22
CA ASP A 18 -4.65 15.68 8.01
C ASP A 18 -5.19 14.49 7.18
N GLN A 19 -6.17 14.73 6.32
CA GLN A 19 -6.73 13.70 5.44
C GLN A 19 -5.75 13.33 4.31
N LEU A 20 -5.05 14.32 3.73
CA LEU A 20 -3.93 14.07 2.81
C LEU A 20 -2.82 13.21 3.44
N GLY A 21 -2.51 13.47 4.70
CA GLY A 21 -1.52 12.71 5.44
C GLY A 21 -1.90 11.23 5.53
N ASN A 22 -3.15 10.96 5.92
CA ASN A 22 -3.66 9.59 6.04
C ASN A 22 -3.77 8.89 4.68
N ASP A 23 -4.19 9.58 3.62
CA ASP A 23 -4.27 9.04 2.26
C ASP A 23 -2.88 8.65 1.71
N LEU A 24 -1.86 9.48 1.99
CA LEU A 24 -0.48 9.16 1.62
C LEU A 24 0.06 7.96 2.40
N VAL A 25 -0.25 7.87 3.70
CA VAL A 25 0.11 6.70 4.51
C VAL A 25 -0.53 5.43 3.94
N ALA A 26 -1.83 5.46 3.62
CA ALA A 26 -2.52 4.35 2.99
C ALA A 26 -1.85 3.93 1.67
N LEU A 27 -1.43 4.90 0.84
CA LEU A 27 -0.70 4.62 -0.40
C LEU A 27 0.66 3.94 -0.14
N VAL A 28 1.44 4.43 0.83
CA VAL A 28 2.73 3.82 1.18
C VAL A 28 2.53 2.41 1.73
N LEU A 29 1.58 2.22 2.64
CA LEU A 29 1.24 0.91 3.20
C LEU A 29 0.78 -0.06 2.10
N THR A 30 0.03 0.43 1.12
CA THR A 30 -0.37 -0.35 -0.07
C THR A 30 0.84 -0.83 -0.88
N VAL A 31 1.83 0.04 -1.11
CA VAL A 31 3.06 -0.34 -1.84
C VAL A 31 3.87 -1.36 -1.04
N VAL A 32 3.99 -1.18 0.28
CA VAL A 32 4.69 -2.14 1.14
C VAL A 32 3.98 -3.49 1.13
N GLU A 33 2.65 -3.51 1.16
CA GLU A 33 1.86 -4.74 1.09
C GLU A 33 2.03 -5.46 -0.26
N LEU A 34 2.05 -4.72 -1.36
CA LEU A 34 2.37 -5.29 -2.68
C LEU A 34 3.75 -5.95 -2.68
N LEU A 35 4.76 -5.28 -2.12
CA LEU A 35 6.11 -5.83 -2.02
C LEU A 35 6.15 -7.08 -1.12
N ARG A 36 5.43 -7.09 0.01
CA ARG A 36 5.30 -8.26 0.89
C ARG A 36 4.76 -9.47 0.11
N GLN A 37 3.66 -9.31 -0.61
CA GLN A 37 3.05 -10.38 -1.42
C GLN A 37 3.98 -10.85 -2.54
N LEU A 38 4.69 -9.93 -3.21
CA LEU A 38 5.67 -10.29 -4.23
C LEU A 38 6.82 -11.10 -3.66
N MET A 39 7.34 -10.70 -2.49
CA MET A 39 8.41 -11.40 -1.79
C MET A 39 7.95 -12.78 -1.31
N GLU A 40 6.74 -12.90 -0.78
CA GLU A 40 6.14 -14.18 -0.39
C GLU A 40 6.06 -15.13 -1.59
N ARG A 41 5.55 -14.64 -2.72
CA ARG A 41 5.46 -15.45 -3.94
C ARG A 41 6.83 -15.81 -4.51
N GLN A 42 7.84 -14.94 -4.36
CA GLN A 42 9.22 -15.24 -4.73
C GLN A 42 9.84 -16.29 -3.82
N ALA A 43 9.58 -16.21 -2.51
CA ALA A 43 10.05 -17.18 -1.54
C ALA A 43 9.52 -18.57 -1.86
N ILE A 44 8.20 -18.70 -2.08
CA ILE A 44 7.58 -19.97 -2.49
C ILE A 44 8.24 -20.54 -3.75
N ARG A 45 8.39 -19.71 -4.80
CA ARG A 45 9.04 -20.17 -6.04
C ARG A 45 10.47 -20.66 -5.84
N ARG A 46 11.25 -19.97 -4.98
CA ARG A 46 12.64 -20.38 -4.69
C ARG A 46 12.71 -21.63 -3.83
N ILE A 47 11.75 -21.84 -2.93
CA ILE A 47 11.61 -23.08 -2.16
C ILE A 47 11.33 -24.25 -3.12
N ASP A 48 10.36 -24.09 -4.02
CA ASP A 48 10.01 -25.13 -5.01
C ASP A 48 11.18 -25.49 -5.94
N GLN A 49 12.05 -24.51 -6.23
CA GLN A 49 13.24 -24.69 -7.06
C GLN A 49 14.45 -25.26 -6.30
N GLY A 50 14.38 -25.33 -4.96
CA GLY A 50 15.50 -25.76 -4.11
C GLY A 50 16.63 -24.72 -3.99
N ASP A 51 16.35 -23.45 -4.32
CA ASP A 51 17.33 -22.35 -4.30
C ASP A 51 17.61 -21.80 -2.88
N LEU A 52 16.93 -22.32 -1.86
CA LEU A 52 17.03 -21.89 -0.47
C LEU A 52 17.30 -23.07 0.46
N THR A 53 18.21 -22.86 1.42
CA THR A 53 18.41 -23.78 2.55
C THR A 53 17.25 -23.66 3.55
N GLU A 54 16.99 -24.71 4.34
CA GLU A 54 15.93 -24.71 5.37
C GLU A 54 16.02 -23.49 6.30
N ARG A 55 17.22 -23.15 6.78
CA ARG A 55 17.45 -21.96 7.60
C ARG A 55 17.03 -20.66 6.90
N GLN A 56 17.32 -20.53 5.61
CA GLN A 56 16.91 -19.34 4.85
C GLN A 56 15.40 -19.26 4.67
N VAL A 57 14.73 -20.41 4.54
CA VAL A 57 13.25 -20.47 4.48
C VAL A 57 12.66 -19.96 5.80
N ASP A 58 13.17 -20.45 6.93
CA ASP A 58 12.71 -20.02 8.26
C ASP A 58 12.96 -18.52 8.51
N GLU A 59 14.12 -18.01 8.11
CA GLU A 59 14.47 -16.58 8.23
C GLU A 59 13.54 -15.69 7.38
N ILE A 60 13.24 -16.09 6.14
CA ILE A 60 12.32 -15.36 5.27
C ILE A 60 10.91 -15.40 5.86
N GLY A 61 10.43 -16.58 6.28
CA GLY A 61 9.11 -16.73 6.89
C GLY A 61 8.95 -15.83 8.12
N THR A 62 9.93 -15.86 9.02
CA THR A 62 9.94 -15.01 10.24
C THR A 62 9.92 -13.53 9.88
N THR A 63 10.70 -13.11 8.88
CA THR A 63 10.77 -11.72 8.44
C THR A 63 9.44 -11.25 7.86
N LEU A 64 8.78 -12.07 7.03
CA LEU A 64 7.48 -11.75 6.45
C LEU A 64 6.37 -11.68 7.51
N MET A 65 6.40 -12.57 8.51
CA MET A 65 5.47 -12.52 9.65
C MET A 65 5.66 -11.25 10.49
N LEU A 66 6.91 -10.86 10.75
CA LEU A 66 7.20 -9.62 11.48
C LEU A 66 6.74 -8.39 10.68
N LEU A 67 6.94 -8.38 9.36
CA LEU A 67 6.45 -7.31 8.50
C LEU A 67 4.92 -7.18 8.56
N ASP A 68 4.20 -8.30 8.48
CA ASP A 68 2.73 -8.33 8.56
C ASP A 68 2.21 -7.78 9.90
N GLN A 69 2.85 -8.16 11.01
CA GLN A 69 2.55 -7.61 12.33
C GLN A 69 2.75 -6.09 12.40
N ARG A 70 3.87 -5.57 11.85
CA ARG A 70 4.14 -4.13 11.80
C ARG A 70 3.17 -3.38 10.89
N MET A 71 2.79 -4.00 9.78
CA MET A 71 1.78 -3.44 8.87
C MET A 71 0.45 -3.27 9.57
N THR A 72 0.03 -4.29 10.34
CA THR A 72 -1.20 -4.24 11.15
C THR A 72 -1.14 -3.10 12.17
N GLU A 73 -0.04 -2.99 12.92
CA GLU A 73 0.16 -1.90 13.90
C GLU A 73 0.09 -0.50 13.25
N LEU A 74 0.70 -0.32 12.07
CA LEU A 74 0.67 0.95 11.36
C LEU A 74 -0.72 1.28 10.80
N CYS A 75 -1.43 0.28 10.27
CA CYS A 75 -2.80 0.46 9.81
C CYS A 75 -3.70 0.95 10.96
N GLU A 76 -3.62 0.30 12.13
CA GLU A 76 -4.38 0.69 13.32
C GLU A 76 -4.05 2.11 13.78
N GLN A 77 -2.76 2.48 13.82
CA GLN A 77 -2.31 3.83 14.23
C GLN A 77 -2.85 4.94 13.34
N HIS A 78 -3.04 4.65 12.05
CA HIS A 78 -3.49 5.62 11.05
C HIS A 78 -4.97 5.49 10.71
N GLY A 79 -5.72 4.61 11.40
CA GLY A 79 -7.15 4.39 11.15
C GLY A 79 -7.45 3.82 9.76
N VAL A 80 -6.46 3.19 9.12
CA VAL A 80 -6.59 2.55 7.81
C VAL A 80 -6.99 1.10 8.03
N ARG A 81 -7.97 0.59 7.29
CA ARG A 81 -8.31 -0.82 7.36
C ARG A 81 -7.41 -1.60 6.39
N PRO A 82 -6.97 -2.82 6.73
CA PRO A 82 -6.16 -3.63 5.81
C PRO A 82 -6.81 -3.86 4.45
N GLU A 83 -8.15 -3.89 4.40
CA GLU A 83 -8.89 -4.05 3.14
C GLU A 83 -8.81 -2.81 2.24
N ASP A 84 -8.58 -1.63 2.82
CA ASP A 84 -8.44 -0.37 2.11
C ASP A 84 -7.06 -0.25 1.41
N LEU A 85 -6.10 -1.09 1.78
CA LEU A 85 -4.79 -1.15 1.11
C LEU A 85 -4.91 -1.68 -0.33
N ASN A 86 -6.02 -2.29 -0.71
CA ASN A 86 -6.19 -2.75 -2.08
C ASN A 86 -6.78 -1.64 -2.98
N LEU A 87 -5.91 -0.75 -3.45
CA LEU A 87 -6.28 0.35 -4.35
C LEU A 87 -6.93 -0.15 -5.64
N ASP A 88 -8.09 0.41 -5.98
CA ASP A 88 -8.74 0.23 -7.28
C ASP A 88 -8.15 1.22 -8.30
N LEU A 89 -7.57 0.68 -9.36
CA LEU A 89 -6.97 1.44 -10.47
C LEU A 89 -7.93 1.58 -11.66
N GLY A 90 -9.22 1.24 -11.48
CA GLY A 90 -10.26 1.33 -12.50
C GLY A 90 -10.10 0.25 -13.58
N PRO A 91 -9.82 0.60 -14.85
CA PRO A 91 -9.71 -0.37 -15.93
C PRO A 91 -8.55 -1.37 -15.77
N LEU A 92 -7.57 -1.06 -14.92
CA LEU A 92 -6.46 -1.96 -14.58
C LEU A 92 -6.80 -2.95 -13.46
N GLY A 93 -7.98 -2.81 -12.83
CA GLY A 93 -8.38 -3.61 -11.67
C GLY A 93 -7.71 -3.14 -10.38
N THR A 94 -7.65 -4.02 -9.39
CA THR A 94 -7.08 -3.73 -8.07
C THR A 94 -5.58 -3.98 -8.05
N LEU A 95 -4.81 -3.17 -7.31
CA LEU A 95 -3.35 -3.24 -7.29
C LEU A 95 -2.85 -4.55 -6.65
N LEU A 96 -3.49 -4.98 -5.56
CA LEU A 96 -3.17 -6.23 -4.88
C LEU A 96 -3.98 -7.38 -5.52
N PRO A 97 -3.34 -8.51 -5.84
CA PRO A 97 -4.02 -9.76 -6.22
C PRO A 97 -5.10 -10.13 -5.20
N ARG A 98 -6.27 -10.57 -5.68
CA ARG A 98 -7.30 -11.16 -4.82
C ARG A 98 -6.90 -12.60 -4.54
N SER A 99 -6.64 -12.94 -3.28
CA SER A 99 -6.36 -14.30 -2.81
C SER A 99 -7.61 -15.17 -2.75
#